data_AF-G8PS02-F1
#
_entry.id   AF-G8PS02-F1
#
_cell.length_a   1.000
_cell.length_b   1.000
_cell.length_c   1.000
_cell.angle_alpha   90.00
_cell.angle_beta   90.00
_cell.angle_gamma   90.00
#
_symmetry.space_group_name_H-M   'P 1'
#
loop_
_entity.id
_entity.type
_entity.pdbx_description
1 polymer ?
#
loop_
_entity_poly.entity_id
_entity_poly.type
_entity_poly.pdbx_seq_one_letter_code
_entity_poly.pdbx_strand_id
1 'polypeptide(L)'
;MLLNSYKELLEKRPLELGDEATPLVEDNKSSIEVVDTLADAELLSDAVKVLAHALSKPRAVWWASQVSRASFPEGTVPTDDEEIALKAAEDWVRKPEEDLRRAAMKIADDGGYKTAACLAAAAAGWSGGSMGSPEFDPAPPPENLTSIAVGSSIVLSVYDSNVEDPKEFLVKAFKLGRALADNEIEAL
;
A
#
# COMPACT_ATOMS: atom_id res chain seq x y z
N MET A 1 -13.07 1.25 -6.96
CA MET A 1 -12.48 0.68 -8.19
C MET A 1 -12.42 -0.84 -8.15
N LEU A 2 -12.64 -1.50 -7.00
CA LEU A 2 -12.74 -2.95 -6.88
C LEU A 2 -13.68 -3.61 -7.91
N LEU A 3 -14.85 -3.00 -8.15
CA LEU A 3 -15.85 -3.49 -9.12
C LEU A 3 -15.67 -2.93 -10.54
N ASN A 4 -14.73 -2.00 -10.75
CA ASN A 4 -14.42 -1.51 -12.08
C ASN A 4 -13.61 -2.57 -12.84
N SER A 5 -13.73 -2.55 -14.16
CA SER A 5 -12.91 -3.42 -15.01
C SER A 5 -11.42 -3.16 -14.76
N TYR A 6 -10.60 -4.20 -14.86
CA TYR A 6 -9.16 -4.08 -14.69
C TYR A 6 -8.54 -3.11 -15.70
N LYS A 7 -9.08 -3.08 -16.92
CA LYS A 7 -8.68 -2.08 -17.94
C LYS A 7 -8.87 -0.63 -17.47
N GLU A 8 -10.03 -0.30 -16.88
CA GLU A 8 -10.27 1.05 -16.35
C GLU A 8 -9.32 1.42 -15.21
N LEU A 9 -8.88 0.42 -14.42
CA LEU A 9 -7.88 0.62 -13.39
C LEU A 9 -6.53 1.01 -14.02
N LEU A 10 -6.09 0.27 -15.03
CA LEU A 10 -4.83 0.51 -15.73
C LEU A 10 -4.77 1.86 -16.45
N GLU A 11 -5.89 2.30 -17.05
CA GLU A 11 -5.99 3.60 -17.72
C GLU A 11 -5.75 4.77 -16.73
N LYS A 12 -6.14 4.60 -15.46
CA LYS A 12 -5.97 5.62 -14.41
C LYS A 12 -4.67 5.46 -13.65
N ARG A 13 -4.24 4.22 -13.44
CA ARG A 13 -3.13 3.83 -12.56
C ARG A 13 -2.33 2.71 -13.24
N PRO A 14 -1.35 3.07 -14.09
CA PRO A 14 -0.48 2.09 -14.73
C PRO A 14 0.13 1.15 -13.69
N LEU A 15 0.07 -0.15 -13.97
CA LEU A 15 0.56 -1.20 -13.10
C LEU A 15 1.27 -2.26 -13.95
N GLU A 16 2.45 -2.66 -13.49
CA GLU A 16 3.22 -3.74 -14.11
C GLU A 16 3.10 -5.02 -13.27
N LEU A 17 2.64 -6.09 -13.92
CA LEU A 17 2.57 -7.43 -13.36
C LEU A 17 3.77 -8.27 -13.84
N GLY A 18 4.07 -9.34 -13.12
CA GLY A 18 5.07 -10.31 -13.57
C GLY A 18 4.67 -11.02 -14.88
N ASP A 19 5.65 -11.60 -15.55
CA ASP A 19 5.45 -12.35 -16.81
C ASP A 19 4.46 -13.51 -16.65
N GLU A 20 4.44 -14.15 -15.48
CA GLU A 20 3.51 -15.25 -15.15
C GLU A 20 2.09 -14.75 -14.86
N ALA A 21 1.96 -13.55 -14.29
CA ALA A 21 0.67 -12.95 -13.94
C ALA A 21 -0.04 -12.35 -15.15
N THR A 22 0.70 -11.68 -16.03
CA THR A 22 0.19 -10.99 -17.21
C THR A 22 -0.79 -11.83 -18.07
N PRO A 23 -0.47 -13.09 -18.46
CA PRO A 23 -1.38 -13.88 -19.30
C PRO A 23 -2.64 -14.38 -18.57
N LEU A 24 -2.70 -14.29 -17.24
CA LEU A 24 -3.87 -14.71 -16.45
C LEU A 24 -4.91 -13.62 -16.29
N VAL A 25 -4.60 -12.38 -16.67
CA VAL A 25 -5.48 -11.24 -16.46
C VAL A 25 -6.35 -10.97 -17.68
N GLU A 26 -7.66 -10.89 -17.45
CA GLU A 26 -8.65 -10.51 -18.45
C GLU A 26 -9.13 -9.07 -18.21
N ASP A 27 -8.94 -8.19 -19.19
CA ASP A 27 -9.23 -6.74 -19.11
C ASP A 27 -10.67 -6.39 -18.67
N ASN A 28 -11.64 -7.23 -19.04
CA ASN A 28 -13.06 -7.03 -18.77
C ASN A 28 -13.48 -7.49 -17.37
N LYS A 29 -12.66 -8.30 -16.69
CA LYS A 29 -12.90 -8.74 -15.33
C LYS A 29 -12.80 -7.57 -14.37
N SER A 30 -13.59 -7.61 -13.31
CA SER A 30 -13.45 -6.61 -12.25
C SER A 30 -12.08 -6.75 -11.58
N SER A 31 -11.56 -5.66 -11.02
CA SER A 31 -10.26 -5.66 -10.36
C SER A 31 -10.18 -6.70 -9.24
N ILE A 32 -11.29 -6.96 -8.53
CA ILE A 32 -11.34 -7.98 -7.48
C ILE A 32 -11.31 -9.41 -8.03
N GLU A 33 -11.97 -9.68 -9.17
CA GLU A 33 -11.86 -10.99 -9.84
C GLU A 33 -10.44 -11.25 -10.34
N VAL A 34 -9.73 -10.22 -10.81
CA VAL A 34 -8.30 -10.32 -11.17
C VAL A 34 -7.45 -10.63 -9.94
N VAL A 35 -7.71 -9.98 -8.81
CA VAL A 35 -7.03 -10.28 -7.54
C VAL A 35 -7.22 -11.75 -7.13
N ASP A 36 -8.45 -12.25 -7.20
CA ASP A 36 -8.76 -13.64 -6.84
C ASP A 36 -8.10 -14.63 -7.82
N THR A 37 -8.11 -14.33 -9.12
CA THR A 37 -7.44 -15.14 -10.16
C THR A 37 -5.93 -15.28 -9.90
N LEU A 38 -5.27 -14.16 -9.56
CA LEU A 38 -3.84 -14.17 -9.24
C LEU A 38 -3.54 -14.91 -7.93
N ALA A 39 -4.41 -14.77 -6.93
CA ALA A 39 -4.26 -15.45 -5.65
C ALA A 39 -4.43 -16.98 -5.78
N ASP A 40 -5.41 -17.44 -6.55
CA ASP A 40 -5.64 -18.87 -6.83
C ASP A 40 -4.46 -19.49 -7.60
N ALA A 41 -3.72 -18.70 -8.37
CA ALA A 41 -2.50 -19.09 -9.07
C ALA A 41 -1.22 -18.99 -8.19
N GLU A 42 -1.35 -18.74 -6.88
CA GLU A 42 -0.26 -18.48 -5.94
C GLU A 42 0.63 -17.25 -6.28
N LEU A 43 0.18 -16.36 -7.17
CA LEU A 43 0.87 -15.13 -7.57
C LEU A 43 0.54 -13.95 -6.64
N LEU A 44 0.71 -14.16 -5.33
CA LEU A 44 0.25 -13.22 -4.31
C LEU A 44 0.93 -11.84 -4.39
N SER A 45 2.18 -11.76 -4.82
CA SER A 45 2.88 -10.49 -4.98
C SER A 45 2.17 -9.60 -6.02
N ASP A 46 1.73 -10.18 -7.13
CA ASP A 46 0.97 -9.46 -8.16
C ASP A 46 -0.47 -9.19 -7.71
N ALA A 47 -1.10 -10.13 -7.01
CA ALA A 47 -2.42 -9.93 -6.40
C ALA A 47 -2.42 -8.74 -5.41
N VAL A 48 -1.36 -8.60 -4.60
CA VAL A 48 -1.16 -7.47 -3.68
C VAL A 48 -1.06 -6.15 -4.44
N LYS A 49 -0.33 -6.10 -5.56
CA LYS A 49 -0.24 -4.89 -6.38
C LYS A 49 -1.61 -4.47 -6.93
N VAL A 50 -2.35 -5.40 -7.53
CA VAL A 50 -3.69 -5.10 -8.09
C VAL A 50 -4.63 -4.61 -6.97
N LEU A 51 -4.59 -5.27 -5.81
CA LEU A 51 -5.41 -4.90 -4.67
C LEU A 51 -5.07 -3.51 -4.12
N ALA A 52 -3.79 -3.19 -3.96
CA ALA A 52 -3.32 -1.87 -3.54
C ALA A 52 -3.79 -0.77 -4.51
N HIS A 53 -3.80 -1.06 -5.81
CA HIS A 53 -4.31 -0.15 -6.84
C HIS A 53 -5.84 0.03 -6.77
N ALA A 54 -6.59 -1.04 -6.48
CA ALA A 54 -8.04 -1.03 -6.53
C ALA A 54 -8.73 -0.47 -5.27
N LEU A 55 -8.04 -0.53 -4.12
CA LEU A 55 -8.47 0.06 -2.85
C LEU A 55 -8.52 1.60 -2.92
N SER A 56 -9.31 2.21 -2.02
CA SER A 56 -9.19 3.64 -1.76
C SER A 56 -7.83 3.93 -1.13
N LYS A 57 -7.24 5.11 -1.41
CA LYS A 57 -5.92 5.48 -0.90
C LYS A 57 -5.83 5.36 0.63
N PRO A 58 -6.81 5.81 1.45
CA PRO A 58 -6.77 5.60 2.90
C PRO A 58 -6.74 4.12 3.31
N ARG A 59 -7.54 3.26 2.67
CA ARG A 59 -7.54 1.82 2.99
C ARG A 59 -6.22 1.14 2.60
N ALA A 60 -5.65 1.51 1.45
CA ALA A 60 -4.36 0.97 1.02
C ALA A 60 -3.23 1.40 1.98
N VAL A 61 -3.23 2.66 2.44
CA VAL A 61 -2.25 3.16 3.42
C VAL A 61 -2.43 2.49 4.78
N TRP A 62 -3.67 2.33 5.24
CA TRP A 62 -3.96 1.58 6.47
C TRP A 62 -3.42 0.16 6.39
N TRP A 63 -3.69 -0.53 5.28
CA TRP A 63 -3.19 -1.86 5.04
C TRP A 63 -1.67 -1.94 5.13
N ALA A 64 -0.94 -1.03 4.48
CA ALA A 64 0.51 -0.95 4.56
C ALA A 64 1.00 -0.74 6.01
N SER A 65 0.37 0.16 6.78
CA SER A 65 0.76 0.40 8.18
C SER A 65 0.55 -0.83 9.04
N GLN A 66 -0.59 -1.53 8.88
CA GLN A 66 -0.89 -2.72 9.67
C GLN A 66 0.02 -3.90 9.31
N VAL A 67 0.32 -4.10 8.02
CA VAL A 67 1.29 -5.13 7.59
C VAL A 67 2.69 -4.81 8.11
N SER A 68 3.11 -3.55 8.07
CA SER A 68 4.40 -3.14 8.63
C SER A 68 4.46 -3.27 10.14
N ARG A 69 3.36 -3.05 10.88
CA ARG A 69 3.33 -3.35 12.32
C ARG A 69 3.45 -4.85 12.59
N ALA A 70 2.82 -5.67 11.77
CA ALA A 70 2.82 -7.11 11.94
C ALA A 70 4.20 -7.76 11.68
N SER A 71 5.13 -7.10 10.98
CA SER A 71 6.48 -7.63 10.77
C SER A 71 7.37 -7.54 12.01
N PHE A 72 6.94 -6.84 13.08
CA PHE A 72 7.64 -6.80 14.36
C PHE A 72 7.16 -7.96 15.26
N PRO A 73 8.04 -8.88 15.70
CA PRO A 73 7.69 -10.00 16.56
C PRO A 73 7.11 -9.55 17.90
N GLU A 74 6.35 -10.45 18.54
CA GLU A 74 5.79 -10.22 19.87
C GLU A 74 6.90 -9.88 20.88
N GLY A 75 6.76 -8.75 21.56
CA GLY A 75 7.73 -8.25 22.53
C GLY A 75 8.87 -7.42 21.93
N THR A 76 8.92 -7.25 20.61
CA THR A 76 9.77 -6.24 19.95
C THR A 76 8.96 -4.97 19.69
N VAL A 77 9.65 -3.84 19.63
CA VAL A 77 9.05 -2.55 19.27
C VAL A 77 9.77 -1.98 18.06
N PRO A 78 9.06 -1.25 17.18
CA PRO A 78 9.70 -0.46 16.13
C PRO A 78 10.71 0.51 16.73
N THR A 79 11.69 0.92 15.92
CA THR A 79 12.51 2.09 16.29
C THR A 79 11.62 3.33 16.42
N ASP A 80 12.10 4.35 17.15
CA ASP A 80 11.34 5.60 17.32
C ASP A 80 10.95 6.22 15.96
N ASP A 81 11.87 6.20 14.98
CA ASP A 81 11.62 6.72 13.63
C ASP A 81 10.54 5.91 12.88
N GLU A 82 10.54 4.59 13.02
CA GLU A 82 9.51 3.72 12.41
C GLU A 82 8.15 3.90 13.08
N GLU A 83 8.10 4.03 14.41
CA GLU A 83 6.86 4.31 15.13
C GLU A 83 6.28 5.67 14.73
N ILE A 84 7.13 6.70 14.60
CA ILE A 84 6.72 8.03 14.11
C ILE A 84 6.15 7.93 12.69
N ALA A 85 6.80 7.19 11.79
CA ALA A 85 6.33 7.02 10.41
C ALA A 85 5.00 6.26 10.33
N LEU A 86 4.86 5.14 11.06
CA LEU A 86 3.61 4.39 11.13
C LEU A 86 2.48 5.23 11.68
N LYS A 87 2.72 5.96 12.78
CA LYS A 87 1.74 6.84 13.38
C LYS A 87 1.30 7.95 12.43
N ALA A 88 2.22 8.56 11.69
CA ALA A 88 1.90 9.61 10.72
C ALA A 88 1.01 9.08 9.58
N ALA A 89 1.29 7.88 9.07
CA ALA A 89 0.44 7.23 8.07
C ALA A 89 -0.97 7.00 8.62
N GLU A 90 -1.08 6.43 9.82
CA GLU A 90 -2.37 6.11 10.44
C GLU A 90 -3.18 7.35 10.83
N ASP A 91 -2.54 8.39 11.36
CA ASP A 91 -3.20 9.64 11.70
C ASP A 91 -3.76 10.32 10.44
N TRP A 92 -3.04 10.25 9.30
CA TRP A 92 -3.59 10.67 8.02
C TRP A 92 -4.76 9.80 7.55
N VAL A 93 -4.72 8.47 7.71
CA VAL A 93 -5.88 7.63 7.35
C VAL A 93 -7.12 8.03 8.17
N ARG A 94 -6.96 8.25 9.47
CA ARG A 94 -8.05 8.68 10.37
C ARG A 94 -8.61 10.04 9.99
N LYS A 95 -7.76 10.94 9.49
CA LYS A 95 -8.12 12.29 9.11
C LYS A 95 -7.31 12.71 7.87
N PRO A 96 -7.80 12.43 6.65
CA PRO A 96 -7.02 12.61 5.41
C PRO A 96 -6.96 14.07 4.96
N GLU A 97 -6.42 14.93 5.82
CA GLU A 97 -6.22 16.35 5.62
C GLU A 97 -4.82 16.66 5.09
N GLU A 98 -4.68 17.80 4.40
CA GLU A 98 -3.43 18.21 3.76
C GLU A 98 -2.27 18.36 4.74
N ASP A 99 -2.49 18.91 5.94
CA ASP A 99 -1.42 19.09 6.94
C ASP A 99 -0.85 17.75 7.42
N LEU A 100 -1.71 16.76 7.65
CA LEU A 100 -1.30 15.41 8.04
C LEU A 100 -0.62 14.68 6.87
N ARG A 101 -1.11 14.88 5.64
CA ARG A 101 -0.48 14.36 4.42
C ARG A 101 0.95 14.90 4.28
N ARG A 102 1.12 16.21 4.44
CA ARG A 102 2.41 16.91 4.36
C ARG A 102 3.37 16.45 5.46
N ALA A 103 2.87 16.26 6.68
CA ALA A 103 3.67 15.73 7.79
C ALA A 103 4.18 14.31 7.49
N ALA A 104 3.31 13.41 7.02
CA ALA A 104 3.69 12.05 6.63
C ALA A 104 4.72 12.04 5.49
N MET A 105 4.55 12.91 4.49
CA MET A 105 5.51 13.08 3.40
C MET A 105 6.89 13.51 3.92
N LYS A 106 6.94 14.52 4.81
CA LYS A 106 8.20 14.98 5.40
C LYS A 106 8.90 13.87 6.18
N ILE A 107 8.16 13.11 6.98
CA ILE A 107 8.73 12.00 7.77
C ILE A 107 9.31 10.93 6.85
N ALA A 108 8.63 10.61 5.75
CA ALA A 108 9.12 9.67 4.76
C ALA A 108 10.42 10.17 4.07
N ASP A 109 10.46 11.46 3.73
CA ASP A 109 11.63 12.11 3.12
C ASP A 109 12.84 12.09 4.07
N ASP A 110 12.64 12.46 5.35
CA ASP A 110 13.68 12.47 6.37
C ASP A 110 14.22 11.04 6.63
N GLY A 111 13.33 10.03 6.62
CA GLY A 111 13.67 8.61 6.73
C GLY A 111 14.28 8.01 5.45
N GLY A 112 14.30 8.76 4.34
CA GLY A 112 14.87 8.35 3.06
C GLY A 112 14.21 7.12 2.45
N TYR A 113 12.94 6.85 2.78
CA TYR A 113 12.15 5.72 2.26
C TYR A 113 12.77 4.33 2.52
N LYS A 114 13.56 4.18 3.58
CA LYS A 114 14.39 2.98 3.80
C LYS A 114 13.67 1.81 4.47
N THR A 115 12.59 2.06 5.20
CA THR A 115 11.85 1.05 5.96
C THR A 115 10.42 0.90 5.46
N ALA A 116 9.79 -0.23 5.77
CA ALA A 116 8.36 -0.44 5.48
C ALA A 116 7.50 0.67 6.11
N ALA A 117 7.78 1.05 7.36
CA ALA A 117 7.14 2.16 8.05
C ALA A 117 7.27 3.49 7.28
N CYS A 118 8.47 3.82 6.79
CA CYS A 118 8.69 5.02 5.98
C CYS A 118 7.91 4.98 4.66
N LEU A 119 7.77 3.82 4.03
CA LEU A 119 7.00 3.66 2.80
C LEU A 119 5.49 3.76 3.03
N ALA A 120 4.99 3.31 4.19
CA ALA A 120 3.60 3.55 4.58
C ALA A 120 3.34 5.06 4.76
N ALA A 121 4.25 5.80 5.40
CA ALA A 121 4.18 7.26 5.49
C ALA A 121 4.30 7.94 4.11
N ALA A 122 5.16 7.43 3.23
CA ALA A 122 5.30 7.92 1.86
C ALA A 122 4.00 7.73 1.06
N ALA A 123 3.34 6.58 1.24
CA ALA A 123 2.06 6.31 0.60
C ALA A 123 0.97 7.33 1.00
N ALA A 124 0.91 7.68 2.30
CA ALA A 124 0.07 8.77 2.79
C ALA A 124 0.49 10.11 2.16
N GLY A 125 1.77 10.43 2.18
CA GLY A 125 2.35 11.63 1.59
C GLY A 125 2.02 11.80 0.11
N TRP A 126 2.07 10.73 -0.68
CA TRP A 126 1.82 10.75 -2.13
C TRP A 126 0.36 10.49 -2.50
N SER A 127 -0.56 10.57 -1.53
CA SER A 127 -2.00 10.34 -1.76
C SER A 127 -2.68 11.41 -2.62
N GLY A 128 -2.07 12.58 -2.77
CA GLY A 128 -2.60 13.70 -3.54
C GLY A 128 -1.86 14.99 -3.21
N GLY A 129 -2.55 16.12 -3.37
CA GLY A 129 -1.96 17.45 -3.13
C GLY A 129 -0.74 17.72 -4.03
N SER A 130 0.10 18.67 -3.63
CA SER A 130 1.40 18.91 -4.28
C SER A 130 2.51 18.18 -3.51
N MET A 131 3.46 17.58 -4.22
CA MET A 131 4.70 17.03 -3.66
C MET A 131 5.77 18.11 -3.46
N GLY A 132 5.71 19.19 -4.24
CA GLY A 132 6.68 20.29 -4.16
C GLY A 132 6.42 21.24 -2.99
N SER A 133 7.39 22.13 -2.73
CA SER A 133 7.21 23.21 -1.75
C SER A 133 5.96 24.04 -2.07
N PRO A 134 5.20 24.52 -1.07
CA PRO A 134 4.05 25.40 -1.28
C PRO A 134 4.37 26.70 -2.02
N GLU A 135 5.65 27.09 -2.08
CA GLU A 135 6.12 28.30 -2.78
C GLU A 135 6.18 28.14 -4.31
N PHE A 136 6.08 26.92 -4.83
CA PHE A 136 6.12 26.62 -6.26
C PHE A 136 4.76 26.14 -6.78
N ASP A 137 4.63 26.11 -8.11
CA ASP A 137 3.44 25.57 -8.76
C ASP A 137 3.13 24.14 -8.28
N PRO A 138 1.84 23.80 -8.05
CA PRO A 138 1.46 22.47 -7.61
C PRO A 138 1.96 21.37 -8.54
N ALA A 139 2.74 20.45 -7.98
CA ALA A 139 3.26 19.27 -8.67
C ALA A 139 2.63 18.01 -8.05
N PRO A 140 1.49 17.54 -8.57
CA PRO A 140 0.79 16.40 -7.99
C PRO A 140 1.55 15.08 -8.17
N PRO A 141 1.40 14.11 -7.26
CA PRO A 141 1.95 12.78 -7.44
C PRO A 141 1.28 12.07 -8.64
N PRO A 142 2.02 11.20 -9.35
CA PRO A 142 1.40 10.22 -10.24
C PRO A 142 0.32 9.42 -9.52
N GLU A 143 -0.79 9.13 -10.19
CA GLU A 143 -1.98 8.57 -9.54
C GLU A 143 -1.78 7.15 -8.98
N ASN A 144 -0.78 6.43 -9.48
CA ASN A 144 -0.35 5.11 -9.00
C ASN A 144 0.74 5.17 -7.91
N LEU A 145 1.27 6.34 -7.55
CA LEU A 145 2.42 6.42 -6.65
C LEU A 145 2.10 5.93 -5.23
N THR A 146 0.90 6.21 -4.72
CA THR A 146 0.42 5.66 -3.43
C THR A 146 0.43 4.14 -3.42
N SER A 147 -0.11 3.50 -4.46
CA SER A 147 -0.23 2.05 -4.50
C SER A 147 1.11 1.36 -4.71
N ILE A 148 2.04 2.00 -5.45
CA ILE A 148 3.44 1.56 -5.52
C ILE A 148 4.08 1.60 -4.13
N ALA A 149 3.93 2.70 -3.39
CA ALA A 149 4.50 2.83 -2.04
C ALA A 149 3.90 1.80 -1.06
N VAL A 150 2.60 1.54 -1.14
CA VAL A 150 1.92 0.47 -0.37
C VAL A 150 2.50 -0.91 -0.71
N GLY A 151 2.63 -1.23 -2.00
CA GLY A 151 3.21 -2.51 -2.44
C GLY A 151 4.65 -2.68 -1.94
N SER A 152 5.47 -1.64 -2.08
CA SER A 152 6.86 -1.65 -1.59
C SER A 152 6.94 -1.77 -0.07
N SER A 153 6.06 -1.11 0.68
CA SER A 153 5.95 -1.26 2.13
C SER A 153 5.67 -2.72 2.51
N ILE A 154 4.68 -3.34 1.88
CA ILE A 154 4.29 -4.73 2.16
C ILE A 154 5.44 -5.69 1.81
N VAL A 155 6.09 -5.50 0.67
CA VAL A 155 7.24 -6.33 0.25
C VAL A 155 8.40 -6.19 1.23
N LEU A 156 8.74 -4.98 1.68
CA LEU A 156 9.78 -4.81 2.70
C LEU A 156 9.40 -5.48 4.03
N SER A 157 8.14 -5.43 4.45
CA SER A 157 7.68 -6.15 5.63
C SER A 157 7.80 -7.67 5.49
N VAL A 158 7.48 -8.22 4.32
CA VAL A 158 7.57 -9.67 4.03
C VAL A 158 8.99 -10.19 4.13
N TYR A 159 9.97 -9.39 3.68
CA TYR A 159 11.40 -9.74 3.70
C TYR A 159 12.17 -9.10 4.85
N ASP A 160 11.47 -8.57 5.85
CA ASP A 160 12.10 -8.09 7.07
C ASP A 160 12.81 -9.25 7.77
N SER A 161 13.99 -9.00 8.34
CA SER A 161 14.78 -10.04 9.02
C SER A 161 14.07 -10.69 10.20
N ASN A 162 13.03 -10.05 10.73
CA ASN A 162 12.22 -10.57 11.82
C ASN A 162 11.13 -11.56 11.36
N VAL A 163 10.85 -11.65 10.06
CA VAL A 163 9.84 -12.56 9.51
C VAL A 163 10.45 -13.94 9.27
N GLU A 164 9.99 -14.94 10.04
CA GLU A 164 10.49 -16.32 9.96
C GLU A 164 10.09 -17.02 8.65
N ASP A 165 8.84 -16.87 8.23
CA ASP A 165 8.30 -17.45 6.99
C ASP A 165 7.71 -16.34 6.10
N PRO A 166 8.48 -15.83 5.12
CA PRO A 166 8.01 -14.82 4.19
C PRO A 166 6.79 -15.24 3.36
N LYS A 167 6.66 -16.54 3.00
CA LYS A 167 5.51 -17.01 2.21
C LYS A 167 4.26 -16.98 3.07
N GLU A 168 4.32 -17.50 4.29
CA GLU A 168 3.19 -17.45 5.22
C GLU A 168 2.82 -16.01 5.59
N PHE A 169 3.82 -15.14 5.79
CA PHE A 169 3.59 -13.73 6.07
C PHE A 169 2.90 -13.01 4.91
N LEU A 170 3.33 -13.24 3.67
CA LEU A 170 2.68 -12.68 2.48
C LEU A 170 1.22 -13.15 2.36
N VAL A 171 0.93 -14.41 2.67
CA VAL A 171 -0.46 -14.93 2.72
C VAL A 171 -1.28 -14.17 3.76
N LYS A 172 -0.75 -13.92 4.96
CA LYS A 172 -1.43 -13.16 6.01
C LYS A 172 -1.66 -11.70 5.60
N ALA A 173 -0.63 -11.06 5.02
CA ALA A 173 -0.72 -9.70 4.51
C ALA A 173 -1.80 -9.57 3.42
N PHE A 174 -1.84 -10.51 2.47
CA PHE A 174 -2.87 -10.57 1.43
C PHE A 174 -4.28 -10.71 2.02
N LYS A 175 -4.48 -11.64 2.96
CA LYS A 175 -5.78 -11.86 3.62
C LYS A 175 -6.29 -10.61 4.32
N LEU A 176 -5.41 -9.88 5.00
CA LEU A 176 -5.76 -8.58 5.61
C LEU A 176 -6.26 -7.58 4.56
N GLY A 177 -5.56 -7.49 3.43
CA GLY A 177 -5.97 -6.64 2.30
C GLY A 177 -7.34 -7.02 1.74
N ARG A 178 -7.63 -8.32 1.59
CA ARG A 178 -8.94 -8.80 1.10
C ARG A 178 -10.06 -8.45 2.08
N ALA A 179 -9.87 -8.69 3.37
CA ALA A 179 -10.85 -8.32 4.40
C ALA A 179 -11.18 -6.81 4.39
N LEU A 180 -10.18 -5.96 4.13
CA LEU A 180 -10.37 -4.52 3.94
C LEU A 180 -11.14 -4.15 2.66
N ALA A 181 -11.00 -4.94 1.59
CA ALA A 181 -11.77 -4.74 0.36
C ALA A 181 -13.24 -5.12 0.54
N ASP A 182 -13.51 -6.18 1.30
CA ASP A 182 -14.84 -6.73 1.52
C ASP A 182 -15.64 -5.94 2.59
N ASN A 183 -15.02 -4.95 3.24
CA ASN A 183 -15.55 -4.20 4.41
C ASN A 183 -15.80 -5.08 5.64
N GLU A 184 -15.12 -6.23 5.74
CA GLU A 184 -15.19 -7.12 6.91
C GLU A 184 -14.44 -6.54 8.12
N ILE A 185 -13.57 -5.56 7.87
CA ILE A 185 -12.88 -4.76 8.88
C ILE A 185 -13.30 -3.32 8.65
N GLU A 186 -13.79 -2.65 9.71
CA GLU A 186 -13.91 -1.20 9.73
C GLU A 186 -12.50 -0.60 9.68
N ALA A 187 -11.99 -0.37 8.47
CA ALA A 187 -10.93 0.60 8.28
C ALA A 187 -11.58 1.99 8.31
N LEU A 188 -11.71 2.49 9.55
CA LEU A 188 -12.04 3.86 9.96
C LEU A 188 -13.34 4.46 9.39
#